data_AF-A0A2P8VHJ2-F1
#
_entry.id   AF-A0A2P8VHJ2-F1
#
_cell.length_a   1.000
_cell.length_b   1.000
_cell.length_c   1.000
_cell.angle_alpha   90.00
_cell.angle_beta   90.00
_cell.angle_gamma   90.00
#
_symmetry.space_group_name_H-M   'P 1'
#
loop_
_entity.id
_entity.type
_entity.pdbx_description
1 polymer ?
#
loop_
_entity_poly.entity_id
_entity_poly.type
_entity_poly.pdbx_seq_one_letter_code
_entity_poly.pdbx_strand_id
1 'polypeptide(L)'
;MTTTPREREAKAKVVVDKDPVPTSFERWGKPGHFDRTLAKGPKTTTWIWNLHADAHDFDSHTSDLEDISRKIFSAHFGHLAVIFIWLSGMYFHGAKFSNYEAWMADPTGIKPSAQVVWPIFGQEILNADVGGG
;
A
#
# COMPACT_ATOMS: atom_id res chain seq x y z
N MET A 1 46.42 -16.02 26.03
CA MET A 1 45.22 -15.15 26.09
C MET A 1 44.00 -16.04 26.05
N THR A 2 43.31 -16.16 27.17
CA THR A 2 42.05 -16.92 27.29
C THR A 2 40.94 -16.02 26.77
N THR A 3 40.37 -16.35 25.61
CA THR A 3 39.20 -15.64 25.07
C THR A 3 37.99 -16.05 25.90
N THR A 4 37.42 -15.10 26.65
CA THR A 4 36.15 -15.24 27.35
C THR A 4 35.06 -15.66 26.35
N PRO A 5 34.20 -16.65 26.66
CA PRO A 5 33.07 -16.97 25.80
C PRO A 5 32.15 -15.74 25.71
N ARG A 6 31.84 -15.30 24.48
CA ARG A 6 30.76 -14.31 24.27
C ARG A 6 29.50 -14.83 24.95
N GLU A 7 28.88 -14.01 25.79
CA GLU A 7 27.55 -14.27 26.34
C GLU A 7 26.64 -14.79 25.24
N ARG A 8 25.98 -15.93 25.48
CA ARG A 8 24.99 -16.48 24.55
C ARG A 8 23.96 -15.39 24.29
N GLU A 9 23.93 -14.88 23.06
CA GLU A 9 22.85 -14.01 22.58
C GLU A 9 21.50 -14.64 22.99
N ALA A 10 20.68 -13.87 23.70
CA ALA A 10 19.37 -14.33 24.13
C ALA A 10 18.58 -14.78 22.91
N LYS A 11 18.24 -16.07 22.83
CA LYS A 11 17.45 -16.61 21.71
C LYS A 11 16.08 -15.94 21.71
N ALA A 12 15.80 -15.11 20.72
CA ALA A 12 14.48 -14.53 20.52
C ALA A 12 13.42 -15.64 20.42
N LYS A 13 12.32 -15.49 21.16
CA LYS A 13 11.18 -16.42 21.15
C LYS A 13 10.04 -15.79 20.36
N VAL A 14 9.46 -16.53 19.43
CA VAL A 14 8.24 -16.13 18.72
C VAL A 14 7.03 -16.50 19.59
N VAL A 15 6.15 -15.52 19.81
CA VAL A 15 4.89 -15.68 20.55
C VAL A 15 3.79 -15.01 19.73
N VAL A 16 2.65 -15.69 19.57
CA VAL A 16 1.50 -15.21 18.81
C VAL A 16 0.20 -15.63 19.50
N ASP A 17 -0.83 -14.80 19.39
CA ASP A 17 -2.19 -15.16 19.76
C ASP A 17 -2.91 -15.77 18.56
N LYS A 18 -3.74 -16.79 18.84
CA LYS A 18 -4.55 -17.45 17.82
C LYS A 18 -5.90 -16.76 17.70
N ASP A 19 -6.26 -16.36 16.49
CA ASP A 19 -7.55 -15.77 16.13
C ASP A 19 -8.01 -14.62 17.06
N PRO A 20 -7.16 -13.60 17.32
CA PRO A 20 -7.48 -12.54 18.29
C PRO A 20 -8.64 -11.64 17.86
N VAL A 21 -8.92 -11.56 16.55
CA VAL A 21 -10.04 -10.77 15.99
C VAL A 21 -10.77 -11.61 14.95
N PRO A 22 -12.10 -11.80 15.06
CA PRO A 22 -12.86 -12.57 14.09
C PRO A 22 -12.96 -11.83 12.74
N THR A 23 -12.82 -12.57 11.64
CA THR A 23 -13.05 -12.03 10.29
C THR A 23 -14.54 -11.91 10.01
N SER A 24 -15.05 -10.69 9.90
CA SER A 24 -16.48 -10.39 9.66
C SER A 24 -16.69 -9.05 8.96
N PHE A 25 -17.75 -8.93 8.17
CA PHE A 25 -18.18 -7.67 7.53
C PHE A 25 -18.96 -6.74 8.47
N GLU A 26 -19.29 -7.17 9.70
CA GLU A 26 -20.14 -6.38 10.60
C GLU A 26 -19.61 -4.96 10.85
N ARG A 27 -18.28 -4.81 11.05
CA ARG A 27 -17.64 -3.52 11.30
C ARG A 27 -17.59 -2.60 10.07
N TRP A 28 -17.68 -3.17 8.87
CA TRP A 28 -17.70 -2.39 7.62
C TRP A 28 -19.02 -1.63 7.46
N GLY A 29 -20.12 -2.18 7.99
CA GLY A 29 -21.41 -1.50 8.08
C GLY A 29 -21.48 -0.39 9.15
N LYS A 30 -20.40 -0.17 9.90
CA LYS A 30 -20.32 0.81 11.00
C LYS A 30 -19.09 1.72 10.80
N PRO A 31 -19.11 2.67 9.85
CA PRO A 31 -17.95 3.54 9.64
C PRO A 31 -17.66 4.37 10.90
N GLY A 32 -16.39 4.49 11.27
CA GLY A 32 -15.96 5.12 12.52
C GLY A 32 -16.02 4.22 13.75
N HIS A 33 -16.26 2.90 13.59
CA HIS A 33 -16.28 1.95 14.72
C HIS A 33 -15.00 1.94 15.58
N PHE A 34 -13.88 2.40 15.02
CA PHE A 34 -12.57 2.44 15.66
C PHE A 34 -12.43 3.59 16.67
N ASP A 35 -13.27 4.62 16.59
CA ASP A 35 -13.31 5.74 17.54
C ASP A 35 -14.72 5.86 18.14
N ARG A 36 -14.79 5.85 19.48
CA ARG A 36 -16.04 6.03 20.24
C ARG A 36 -16.71 7.38 19.98
N THR A 37 -15.96 8.42 19.62
CA THR A 37 -16.51 9.74 19.28
C THR A 37 -17.28 9.69 17.95
N LEU A 38 -16.81 8.86 17.01
CA LEU A 38 -17.37 8.69 15.67
C LEU A 38 -18.44 7.60 15.60
N ALA A 39 -18.35 6.56 16.44
CA ALA A 39 -19.26 5.40 16.43
C ALA A 39 -20.75 5.74 16.64
N LYS A 40 -21.07 6.94 17.14
CA LYS A 40 -22.45 7.44 17.31
C LYS A 40 -23.10 7.93 16.01
N GLY A 41 -22.35 7.99 14.92
CA GLY A 41 -22.81 8.38 13.60
C GLY A 41 -22.75 9.89 13.29
N PRO A 42 -22.97 10.26 12.02
CA PRO A 42 -22.77 11.62 11.53
C PRO A 42 -23.89 12.57 11.95
N LYS A 43 -23.62 13.43 12.94
CA LYS A 43 -24.52 14.55 13.29
C LYS A 43 -24.23 15.83 12.50
N THR A 44 -23.00 15.99 12.04
CA THR A 44 -22.53 17.12 11.23
C THR A 44 -21.60 16.60 10.13
N THR A 45 -21.36 17.40 9.09
CA THR A 45 -20.42 17.05 8.02
C THR A 45 -18.97 16.97 8.51
N THR A 46 -18.61 17.64 9.62
CA THR A 46 -17.32 17.48 10.30
C THR A 46 -17.01 16.02 10.62
N TRP A 47 -18.03 15.22 10.96
CA TRP A 47 -17.86 13.80 11.22
C TRP A 47 -17.20 13.05 10.06
N ILE A 48 -17.51 13.43 8.80
CA ILE A 48 -16.91 12.80 7.62
C ILE A 48 -15.42 13.10 7.57
N TRP A 49 -15.02 14.33 7.87
CA TRP A 49 -13.61 14.71 7.86
C TRP A 49 -12.82 14.00 8.96
N ASN A 50 -13.36 13.96 10.17
CA ASN A 50 -12.75 13.25 11.29
C ASN A 50 -12.63 11.74 11.00
N LEU A 51 -13.66 11.14 10.39
CA LEU A 51 -13.59 9.73 9.95
C LEU A 51 -12.36 9.41 9.10
N HIS A 52 -11.94 10.32 8.21
CA HIS A 52 -10.75 10.10 7.38
C HIS A 52 -9.46 10.50 8.09
N ALA A 53 -9.48 11.60 8.85
CA ALA A 53 -8.31 12.08 9.60
C ALA A 53 -7.83 11.06 10.63
N ASP A 54 -8.78 10.41 11.31
CA ASP A 54 -8.49 9.52 12.44
C ASP A 54 -8.33 8.06 12.00
N ALA A 55 -8.51 7.73 10.71
CA ALA A 55 -8.53 6.35 10.23
C ALA A 55 -7.23 5.56 10.51
N HIS A 56 -6.07 6.24 10.45
CA HIS A 56 -4.75 5.64 10.71
C HIS A 56 -4.10 6.16 12.00
N ASP A 57 -4.82 6.92 12.81
CA ASP A 57 -4.35 7.35 14.13
C ASP A 57 -4.60 6.25 15.16
N PHE A 58 -3.82 5.16 15.11
CA PHE A 58 -4.07 3.97 15.93
C PHE A 58 -3.97 4.24 17.43
N ASP A 59 -3.20 5.25 17.85
CA ASP A 59 -3.05 5.64 19.25
C ASP A 59 -4.34 6.26 19.82
N SER A 60 -5.20 6.88 18.99
CA SER A 60 -6.50 7.37 19.44
C SER A 60 -7.58 6.29 19.48
N HIS A 61 -7.38 5.14 18.83
CA HIS A 61 -8.36 4.04 18.80
C HIS A 61 -8.37 3.21 20.09
N THR A 62 -7.19 3.03 20.70
CA THR A 62 -6.99 2.19 21.88
C THR A 62 -5.74 2.62 22.64
N SER A 63 -5.65 2.31 23.93
CA SER A 63 -4.44 2.50 24.73
C SER A 63 -3.56 1.23 24.82
N ASP A 64 -4.01 0.13 24.19
CA ASP A 64 -3.28 -1.13 24.16
C ASP A 64 -2.17 -1.10 23.09
N LEU A 65 -0.92 -0.98 23.55
CA LEU A 65 0.27 -0.98 22.70
C LEU A 65 0.44 -2.27 21.88
N GLU A 66 -0.05 -3.41 22.39
CA GLU A 66 0.00 -4.67 21.68
C GLU A 66 -0.94 -4.64 20.47
N ASP A 67 -2.19 -4.17 20.64
CA ASP A 67 -3.13 -3.99 19.54
C ASP A 67 -2.64 -2.94 18.52
N ILE A 68 -2.08 -1.81 18.99
CA ILE A 68 -1.47 -0.80 18.10
C ILE A 68 -0.35 -1.43 17.26
N SER A 69 0.56 -2.19 17.88
CA SER A 69 1.66 -2.85 17.18
C SER A 69 1.16 -3.86 16.15
N ARG A 70 0.11 -4.63 16.47
CA ARG A 70 -0.54 -5.57 15.54
C ARG A 70 -1.14 -4.86 14.33
N LYS A 71 -1.80 -3.71 14.54
CA LYS A 71 -2.35 -2.87 13.45
C LYS A 71 -1.24 -2.33 12.55
N ILE A 72 -0.17 -1.77 13.13
CA ILE A 72 0.98 -1.26 12.37
C ILE A 72 1.62 -2.36 11.54
N PHE A 73 1.91 -3.51 12.17
CA PHE A 73 2.53 -4.65 11.49
C PHE A 73 1.67 -5.14 10.31
N SER A 74 0.35 -5.22 10.49
CA SER A 74 -0.59 -5.60 9.42
C SER A 74 -0.68 -4.53 8.32
N ALA A 75 -0.71 -3.25 8.68
CA ALA A 75 -0.75 -2.14 7.74
C ALA A 75 0.50 -2.10 6.83
N HIS A 76 1.67 -2.47 7.37
CA HIS A 76 2.88 -2.62 6.56
C HIS A 76 2.73 -3.66 5.45
N PHE A 77 2.09 -4.81 5.72
CA PHE A 77 1.79 -5.79 4.66
C PHE A 77 0.82 -5.24 3.63
N GLY A 78 -0.21 -4.50 4.06
CA GLY A 78 -1.11 -3.81 3.14
C GLY A 78 -0.37 -2.83 2.22
N HIS A 79 0.54 -2.04 2.79
CA HIS A 79 1.37 -1.10 2.02
C HIS A 79 2.30 -1.82 1.04
N LEU A 80 3.01 -2.86 1.49
CA LEU A 80 3.88 -3.67 0.64
C LEU A 80 3.10 -4.34 -0.50
N ALA A 81 1.89 -4.83 -0.24
CA ALA A 81 1.05 -5.40 -1.29
C ALA A 81 0.69 -4.38 -2.37
N VAL A 82 0.36 -3.13 -1.98
CA VAL A 82 0.10 -2.04 -2.94
C VAL A 82 1.37 -1.71 -3.74
N ILE A 83 2.55 -1.69 -3.11
CA ILE A 83 3.83 -1.54 -3.81
C ILE A 83 4.03 -2.64 -4.85
N PHE A 84 3.76 -3.90 -4.49
CA PHE A 84 3.91 -5.01 -5.43
C PHE A 84 2.91 -4.96 -6.57
N ILE A 85 1.67 -4.53 -6.32
CA ILE A 85 0.68 -4.30 -7.38
C ILE A 85 1.15 -3.18 -8.31
N TRP A 86 1.65 -2.07 -7.76
CA TRP A 86 2.20 -0.96 -8.54
C TRP A 86 3.39 -1.41 -9.40
N LEU A 87 4.37 -2.09 -8.81
CA LEU A 87 5.51 -2.67 -9.53
C LEU A 87 5.05 -3.63 -10.63
N SER A 88 4.15 -4.56 -10.30
CA SER A 88 3.56 -5.49 -11.27
C SER A 88 2.93 -4.74 -12.44
N GLY A 89 2.21 -3.65 -12.17
CA GLY A 89 1.64 -2.78 -13.19
C GLY A 89 2.72 -2.17 -14.09
N MET A 90 3.83 -1.68 -13.51
CA MET A 90 4.94 -1.10 -14.30
C MET A 90 5.56 -2.14 -15.24
N TYR A 91 5.83 -3.35 -14.76
CA TYR A 91 6.35 -4.45 -15.59
C TYR A 91 5.35 -4.87 -16.67
N PHE A 92 4.08 -4.98 -16.33
CA PHE A 92 3.04 -5.37 -17.28
C PHE A 92 2.88 -4.34 -18.41
N HIS A 93 2.88 -3.06 -18.08
CA HIS A 93 2.87 -1.98 -19.06
C HIS A 93 4.10 -2.01 -19.97
N GLY A 94 5.29 -2.20 -19.40
CA GLY A 94 6.52 -2.42 -20.15
C GLY A 94 6.44 -3.61 -21.09
N ALA A 95 5.77 -4.70 -20.70
CA ALA A 95 5.68 -5.91 -21.54
C ALA A 95 4.60 -5.84 -22.62
N LYS A 96 3.56 -5.01 -22.47
CA LYS A 96 2.36 -5.05 -23.33
C LYS A 96 2.11 -3.80 -24.15
N PHE A 97 2.51 -2.63 -23.67
CA PHE A 97 2.12 -1.34 -24.24
C PHE A 97 3.32 -0.40 -24.39
N SER A 98 4.52 -0.96 -24.58
CA SER A 98 5.76 -0.18 -24.65
C SER A 98 6.50 -0.40 -25.96
N ASN A 99 7.47 0.49 -26.23
CA ASN A 99 8.46 0.33 -27.29
C ASN A 99 9.80 -0.23 -26.76
N TYR A 100 9.80 -1.00 -25.66
CA TYR A 100 11.01 -1.42 -24.96
C TYR A 100 12.04 -2.13 -25.85
N GLU A 101 11.62 -3.05 -26.71
CA GLU A 101 12.54 -3.76 -27.61
C GLU A 101 13.16 -2.83 -28.66
N ALA A 102 12.36 -1.91 -29.22
CA ALA A 102 12.86 -0.90 -30.16
C ALA A 102 13.83 0.06 -29.47
N TRP A 103 13.48 0.55 -28.28
CA TRP A 103 14.36 1.37 -27.46
C TRP A 103 15.67 0.67 -27.09
N MET A 104 15.63 -0.64 -26.80
CA MET A 104 16.83 -1.44 -26.54
C MET A 104 17.76 -1.54 -27.76
N ALA A 105 17.22 -1.50 -28.98
CA ALA A 105 18.01 -1.55 -30.22
C ALA A 105 18.67 -0.20 -30.55
N ASP A 106 18.04 0.93 -30.21
CA ASP A 106 18.61 2.28 -30.32
C ASP A 106 18.23 3.17 -29.13
N PRO A 107 18.94 3.05 -27.99
CA PRO A 107 18.61 3.80 -26.78
C PRO A 107 18.98 5.28 -26.88
N THR A 108 19.71 5.70 -27.91
CA THR A 108 20.13 7.09 -28.13
C THR A 108 19.18 7.87 -29.01
N GLY A 109 18.57 7.22 -30.00
CA GLY A 109 17.62 7.80 -30.93
C GLY A 109 16.15 7.65 -30.52
N ILE A 110 15.76 6.52 -29.93
CA ILE A 110 14.37 6.22 -29.56
C ILE A 110 14.07 6.71 -28.14
N LYS A 111 12.88 7.28 -27.92
CA LYS A 111 12.44 7.73 -26.58
C LYS A 111 11.62 6.62 -25.91
N PRO A 112 11.86 6.29 -24.63
CA PRO A 112 11.12 5.24 -23.95
C PRO A 112 9.65 5.66 -23.73
N SER A 113 8.72 4.78 -24.06
CA SER A 113 7.27 4.94 -23.85
C SER A 113 6.65 3.61 -23.39
N ALA A 114 5.71 3.66 -22.44
CA ALA A 114 5.06 2.47 -21.86
C ALA A 114 3.56 2.68 -21.55
N GLN A 115 2.98 3.76 -22.07
CA GLN A 115 1.57 4.08 -21.90
C GLN A 115 1.01 4.56 -23.23
N VAL A 116 -0.10 3.96 -23.66
CA VAL A 116 -0.84 4.33 -24.86
C VAL A 116 -2.24 4.73 -24.43
N VAL A 117 -2.68 5.89 -24.90
CA VAL A 117 -3.97 6.48 -24.57
C VAL A 117 -5.01 6.03 -25.61
N TRP A 118 -6.22 5.71 -25.15
CA TRP A 118 -7.32 5.35 -26.06
C TRP A 118 -7.79 6.54 -26.92
N PRO A 119 -8.19 6.32 -28.19
CA PRO A 119 -8.63 7.38 -29.09
C PRO A 119 -10.09 7.77 -28.83
N ILE A 120 -10.31 8.51 -27.76
CA ILE A 120 -11.62 9.09 -27.41
C ILE A 120 -11.47 10.60 -27.17
N PHE A 121 -12.43 11.40 -27.62
CA PHE A 121 -12.41 12.86 -27.45
C PHE A 121 -11.14 13.58 -27.97
N GLY A 122 -10.38 12.97 -28.89
CA GLY A 122 -9.14 13.56 -29.42
C GLY A 122 -7.92 13.42 -28.51
N GLN A 123 -8.01 12.66 -27.42
CA GLN A 123 -6.89 12.52 -26.48
C GLN A 123 -5.71 11.70 -27.03
N GLU A 124 -5.89 11.04 -28.18
CA GLU A 124 -4.80 10.36 -28.90
C GLU A 124 -3.70 11.33 -29.36
N ILE A 125 -3.93 12.64 -29.31
CA ILE A 125 -2.87 13.66 -29.45
C ILE A 125 -1.71 13.45 -28.44
N LEU A 126 -1.98 12.77 -27.32
CA LEU A 126 -0.97 12.41 -26.31
C LEU A 126 -0.10 11.22 -26.73
N ASN A 127 -0.50 10.42 -27.73
CA ASN A 127 0.30 9.34 -28.30
C ASN A 127 1.29 9.89 -29.32
N ALA A 128 2.23 10.70 -28.85
CA ALA A 128 3.25 11.30 -29.70
C ALA A 128 4.14 10.24 -30.38
N ASP A 129 4.68 10.58 -31.55
CA ASP A 129 5.73 9.79 -32.19
C ASP A 129 7.01 9.84 -31.34
N VAL A 130 7.39 8.68 -30.80
CA VAL A 130 8.57 8.49 -29.93
C VAL A 130 9.71 7.75 -30.63
N GLY A 131 9.56 7.45 -31.92
CA GLY A 131 10.48 6.62 -32.69
C GLY A 131 10.31 5.11 -32.44
N GLY A 132 10.79 4.29 -33.37
CA GLY A 132 10.69 2.84 -33.31
C GLY A 132 9.42 2.23 -33.92
N GLY A 133 8.58 3.04 -34.58
CA GLY A 133 7.31 2.64 -35.20
C GLY A 133 6.10 3.08 -34.39
#